data_AF-A0A1Y5JXP7-F1
#
_entry.id   AF-A0A1Y5JXP7-F1
#
_cell.length_a   1.000
_cell.length_b   1.000
_cell.length_c   1.000
_cell.angle_alpha   90.00
_cell.angle_beta   90.00
_cell.angle_gamma   90.00
#
_symmetry.space_group_name_H-M   'P 1'
#
loop_
_entity.id
_entity.type
_entity.pdbx_description
1 polymer ?
#
loop_
_entity_poly.entity_id
_entity_poly.type
_entity_poly.pdbx_seq_one_letter_code
_entity_poly.pdbx_strand_id
1 'polypeptide(L)'
;MKFLREPRFFLLKMLVIYLVGKVCILYFNDSEFSLVAELWATLGIAIFFILMLAIACAIPAESYDSSPLPVQDSVLKRIKQSMYYNIVDGHRGLFNEPDIRFEENKVRLTYTKIESPEEAIIKIDAYILVLEEVNTSVGDKYIEELQKMRAEAQYMMLNPVEHTVHL
;
A
#
# COMPACT_ATOMS: atom_id res chain seq x y z
N MET A 1 14.78 -3.16 9.09
CA MET A 1 14.33 -4.47 8.55
C MET A 1 13.01 -4.34 7.75
N LYS A 2 12.94 -3.48 6.73
CA LYS A 2 11.73 -3.30 5.89
C LYS A 2 11.68 -4.24 4.67
N PHE A 3 12.84 -4.66 4.17
CA PHE A 3 12.97 -5.57 3.01
C PHE A 3 12.31 -6.94 3.18
N LEU A 4 12.25 -7.46 4.42
CA LEU A 4 11.71 -8.79 4.71
C LEU A 4 10.17 -8.83 4.75
N ARG A 5 9.45 -7.71 4.61
CA ARG A 5 7.98 -7.73 4.65
C ARG A 5 7.33 -7.75 3.26
N GLU A 6 8.07 -7.44 2.21
CA GLU A 6 7.45 -7.31 0.90
C GLU A 6 7.20 -8.67 0.22
N PRO A 7 6.02 -8.84 -0.42
CA PRO A 7 5.65 -10.09 -1.09
C PRO A 7 6.54 -10.39 -2.30
N ARG A 8 7.16 -9.37 -2.92
CA ARG A 8 8.11 -9.54 -4.03
C ARG A 8 9.34 -10.38 -3.70
N PHE A 9 9.65 -10.57 -2.41
CA PHE A 9 10.77 -11.40 -1.95
C PHE A 9 10.33 -12.78 -1.44
N PHE A 10 9.06 -13.15 -1.57
CA PHE A 10 8.54 -14.44 -1.09
C PHE A 10 9.30 -15.62 -1.71
N LEU A 11 9.48 -15.61 -3.04
CA LEU A 11 10.22 -16.66 -3.76
C LEU A 11 11.67 -16.77 -3.29
N LEU A 12 12.34 -15.63 -3.05
CA LEU A 12 13.71 -15.61 -2.56
C LEU A 12 13.83 -16.16 -1.13
N LYS A 13 12.87 -15.85 -0.25
CA LYS A 13 12.82 -16.42 1.11
C LYS A 13 12.60 -17.92 1.07
N MET A 14 11.67 -18.39 0.23
CA MET A 14 11.41 -19.82 0.05
C MET A 14 12.64 -20.54 -0.48
N LEU A 15 13.39 -19.93 -1.40
CA LEU A 15 14.66 -20.46 -1.92
C LEU A 15 15.69 -20.64 -0.79
N VAL A 16 15.89 -19.62 0.04
CA VAL A 16 16.85 -19.66 1.15
C VAL A 16 16.44 -20.70 2.20
N ILE A 17 15.16 -20.76 2.58
CA ILE A 17 14.64 -21.75 3.53
C ILE A 17 14.80 -23.17 2.99
N TYR A 18 14.49 -23.38 1.70
CA TYR A 18 14.65 -24.67 1.04
C TYR A 18 16.11 -25.13 1.03
N LEU A 19 17.03 -24.26 0.62
CA LEU A 19 18.47 -24.57 0.58
C LEU A 19 19.02 -24.89 1.98
N VAL A 20 18.68 -24.08 2.98
CA VAL A 20 19.11 -24.32 4.38
C VAL A 20 18.55 -25.64 4.90
N GLY A 21 17.26 -25.91 4.70
CA GLY A 21 16.62 -27.16 5.12
C GLY A 21 17.25 -28.39 4.45
N LYS A 22 17.54 -28.30 3.15
CA LYS A 22 18.17 -29.39 2.38
C LYS A 22 19.60 -29.66 2.79
N VAL A 23 20.41 -28.62 3.02
CA VAL A 23 21.77 -28.76 3.53
C VAL A 23 21.76 -29.48 4.89
N CYS A 24 20.84 -29.11 5.78
CA CYS A 24 20.69 -29.80 7.06
C CYS A 24 20.33 -31.29 6.88
N ILE A 25 19.33 -31.60 6.05
CA ILE A 25 18.87 -32.99 5.82
C ILE A 25 19.98 -33.86 5.21
N LEU A 26 20.73 -33.33 4.25
CA LEU A 26 21.81 -34.07 3.58
C LEU A 26 23.01 -34.27 4.51
N TYR A 27 23.32 -33.28 5.34
CA TYR A 27 24.34 -33.40 6.38
C TYR A 27 24.00 -34.49 7.41
N PHE A 28 22.74 -34.62 7.82
CA PHE A 28 22.32 -35.67 8.76
C PHE A 28 22.18 -37.07 8.15
N ASN A 29 22.12 -37.18 6.82
CA ASN A 29 21.96 -38.46 6.11
C ASN A 29 23.26 -38.99 5.48
N ASP A 30 24.41 -38.34 5.69
CA ASP A 30 25.71 -38.70 5.07
C ASP A 30 25.64 -38.87 3.54
N SER A 31 24.78 -38.09 2.88
CA SER A 31 24.61 -38.10 1.42
C SER A 31 25.46 -37.01 0.77
N GLU A 32 26.01 -37.29 -0.42
CA GLU A 32 26.78 -36.29 -1.17
C GLU A 32 25.89 -35.12 -1.63
N PHE A 33 26.33 -33.90 -1.31
CA PHE A 33 25.66 -32.68 -1.73
C PHE A 33 26.14 -32.26 -3.13
N SER A 34 25.26 -32.37 -4.12
CA SER A 34 25.50 -31.81 -5.46
C SER A 34 24.73 -30.51 -5.66
N LEU A 35 25.46 -29.40 -5.64
CA LEU A 35 24.91 -28.05 -5.74
C LEU A 35 24.13 -27.83 -7.05
N VAL A 36 24.60 -28.44 -8.15
CA VAL A 36 23.95 -28.35 -9.47
C VAL A 36 22.63 -29.13 -9.50
N ALA A 37 22.59 -30.34 -8.93
CA ALA A 37 21.38 -31.16 -8.90
C ALA A 37 20.29 -30.51 -8.02
N GLU A 38 20.68 -29.97 -6.87
CA GLU A 38 19.76 -29.29 -5.95
C GLU A 38 19.26 -27.96 -6.56
N LEU A 39 20.08 -27.21 -7.29
CA LEU A 39 19.62 -26.03 -8.03
C LEU A 39 18.56 -26.38 -9.09
N TRP A 40 18.76 -27.44 -9.88
CA TRP A 40 17.78 -27.89 -10.88
C TRP A 40 16.47 -28.35 -10.23
N ALA A 41 16.53 -29.12 -9.14
CA ALA A 41 15.36 -29.53 -8.39
C ALA A 41 14.59 -28.32 -7.82
N THR A 42 15.31 -27.35 -7.27
CA THR A 42 14.73 -26.12 -6.72
C THR A 42 14.05 -25.27 -7.81
N LEU A 43 14.68 -25.16 -8.99
CA LEU A 43 14.12 -24.43 -10.13
C LEU A 43 12.82 -25.09 -10.61
N GLY A 44 12.79 -26.43 -10.69
CA GLY A 44 11.59 -27.19 -11.04
C GLY A 44 10.44 -26.97 -10.06
N ILE A 45 10.74 -26.99 -8.76
CA ILE A 45 9.76 -26.69 -7.70
C ILE A 45 9.28 -25.24 -7.81
N ALA A 46 10.18 -24.28 -8.05
CA ALA A 46 9.82 -22.88 -8.20
C ALA A 46 8.91 -22.64 -9.41
N ILE A 47 9.20 -23.27 -10.55
CA ILE A 47 8.35 -23.21 -11.75
C ILE A 47 6.98 -23.82 -11.45
N PHE A 48 6.91 -24.96 -10.77
CA PHE A 48 5.66 -25.58 -10.36
C PHE A 48 4.81 -24.64 -9.46
N PHE A 49 5.44 -24.00 -8.48
CA PHE A 49 4.75 -23.01 -7.63
C PHE A 49 4.28 -21.78 -8.41
N ILE A 50 5.09 -21.27 -9.34
CA ILE A 50 4.68 -20.15 -10.22
C ILE A 50 3.49 -20.55 -11.08
N LEU A 51 3.46 -21.78 -11.58
CA LEU A 51 2.35 -22.31 -12.39
C LEU A 51 1.07 -22.44 -11.56
N MET A 52 1.17 -22.97 -10.34
CA MET A 52 0.06 -23.05 -9.39
C MET A 52 -0.47 -21.65 -9.02
N LEU A 53 0.43 -20.68 -8.82
CA LEU A 53 0.07 -19.29 -8.55
C LEU A 53 -0.64 -18.66 -9.75
N ALA A 54 -0.14 -18.88 -10.97
CA ALA A 54 -0.74 -18.38 -12.20
C ALA A 54 -2.16 -18.94 -12.41
N ILE A 55 -2.36 -20.23 -12.13
CA ILE A 55 -3.69 -20.86 -12.16
C ILE A 55 -4.59 -20.25 -11.09
N ALA A 56 -4.09 -20.07 -9.86
CA ALA A 56 -4.85 -19.42 -8.78
C ALA A 56 -5.24 -17.97 -9.12
N CYS A 57 -4.38 -17.24 -9.83
CA CYS A 57 -4.66 -15.88 -10.30
C CYS A 57 -5.61 -15.81 -11.51
N ALA A 58 -5.75 -16.91 -12.27
CA ALA A 58 -6.63 -16.98 -13.44
C ALA A 58 -8.10 -17.30 -13.09
N ILE A 59 -8.38 -17.72 -11.86
CA ILE A 59 -9.74 -17.97 -11.38
C ILE A 59 -10.38 -16.62 -11.01
N PRO A 60 -11.45 -16.17 -11.68
CA PRO A 60 -12.09 -14.90 -11.39
C PRO A 60 -12.68 -14.89 -9.98
N ALA A 61 -12.38 -13.84 -9.23
CA ALA A 61 -12.68 -13.66 -7.82
C ALA A 61 -14.14 -13.27 -7.56
N GLU A 62 -15.10 -14.11 -7.94
CA GLU A 62 -16.52 -13.80 -7.72
C GLU A 62 -16.98 -14.04 -6.27
N SER A 63 -16.23 -14.77 -5.42
CA SER A 63 -16.80 -15.16 -4.11
C SER A 63 -15.87 -15.75 -3.03
N TYR A 64 -14.60 -15.32 -2.87
CA TYR A 64 -13.75 -15.89 -1.79
C TYR A 64 -12.94 -14.90 -0.94
N ASP A 65 -13.28 -14.90 0.36
CA ASP A 65 -12.73 -14.23 1.55
C ASP A 65 -11.29 -14.64 1.94
N SER A 66 -10.47 -15.22 1.04
CA SER A 66 -9.24 -15.93 1.47
C SER A 66 -7.99 -15.65 0.66
N SER A 67 -7.79 -14.41 0.19
CA SER A 67 -6.47 -13.95 -0.25
C SER A 67 -6.16 -12.56 0.32
N PRO A 68 -5.00 -12.35 0.97
CA PRO A 68 -4.68 -11.08 1.61
C PRO A 68 -4.38 -9.97 0.58
N LEU A 69 -3.86 -10.30 -0.60
CA LEU A 69 -3.42 -9.29 -1.59
C LEU A 69 -4.59 -8.53 -2.26
N PRO A 70 -5.68 -9.16 -2.72
CA PRO A 70 -6.81 -8.45 -3.32
C PRO A 70 -7.57 -7.58 -2.30
N VAL A 71 -7.67 -8.05 -1.06
CA VAL A 71 -8.31 -7.30 0.03
C VAL A 71 -7.54 -6.01 0.30
N GLN A 72 -6.20 -6.07 0.35
CA GLN A 72 -5.34 -4.90 0.58
C GLN A 72 -5.53 -3.80 -0.48
N ASP A 73 -5.51 -4.16 -1.77
CA ASP A 73 -5.71 -3.20 -2.86
C ASP A 73 -7.13 -2.60 -2.84
N SER A 74 -8.14 -3.41 -2.51
CA SER A 74 -9.52 -2.95 -2.40
C SER A 74 -9.72 -1.95 -1.25
N VAL A 75 -9.06 -2.18 -0.11
CA VAL A 75 -9.10 -1.29 1.06
C VAL A 75 -8.41 0.04 0.73
N LEU A 76 -7.23 0.00 0.12
CA LEU A 76 -6.52 1.19 -0.34
C LEU A 76 -7.36 2.02 -1.32
N LYS A 77 -8.00 1.36 -2.29
CA LYS A 77 -8.90 2.02 -3.25
C LYS A 77 -10.09 2.69 -2.56
N ARG A 78 -10.71 2.01 -1.59
CA ARG A 78 -11.84 2.56 -0.83
C ARG A 78 -11.44 3.77 0.00
N ILE A 79 -10.29 3.72 0.67
CA ILE A 79 -9.76 4.85 1.44
C ILE A 79 -9.54 6.04 0.51
N LYS A 80 -8.89 5.83 -0.65
CA LYS A 80 -8.65 6.89 -1.64
C LYS A 80 -9.93 7.51 -2.18
N GLN A 81 -10.94 6.70 -2.50
CA GLN A 81 -12.25 7.19 -2.97
C GLN A 81 -13.03 7.96 -1.89
N SER A 82 -12.71 7.73 -0.61
CA SER A 82 -13.41 8.35 0.52
C SER A 82 -12.72 9.61 1.04
N MET A 83 -11.49 9.89 0.59
CA MET A 83 -10.79 11.13 0.91
C MET A 83 -11.25 12.24 -0.03
N TYR A 84 -12.07 13.15 0.48
CA TYR A 84 -12.61 14.30 -0.25
C TYR A 84 -11.75 15.57 -0.12
N TYR A 85 -10.55 15.46 0.45
CA TYR A 85 -9.67 16.59 0.73
C TYR A 85 -8.23 16.30 0.33
N ASN A 86 -7.51 17.36 -0.02
CA ASN A 86 -6.12 17.33 -0.49
C ASN A 86 -5.33 18.54 0.02
N ILE A 87 -4.00 18.42 0.01
CA ILE A 87 -3.07 19.52 0.24
C ILE A 87 -2.82 20.21 -1.11
N VAL A 88 -2.95 21.54 -1.15
CA VAL A 88 -2.72 22.33 -2.36
C VAL A 88 -1.28 22.84 -2.35
N ASP A 89 -0.54 22.61 -3.44
CA ASP A 89 0.86 23.02 -3.52
C ASP A 89 1.00 24.55 -3.38
N GLY A 90 1.99 24.99 -2.60
CA GLY A 90 2.19 26.42 -2.28
C GLY A 90 1.21 27.01 -1.25
N HIS A 91 0.19 26.27 -0.80
CA HIS A 91 -0.79 26.74 0.19
C HIS A 91 -0.82 25.84 1.43
N ARG A 92 -0.90 26.46 2.62
CA ARG A 92 -0.99 25.74 3.90
C ARG A 92 -2.44 25.36 4.19
N GLY A 93 -2.64 24.19 4.80
CA GLY A 93 -3.95 23.67 5.17
C GLY A 93 -4.50 22.59 4.23
N LEU A 94 -5.64 22.03 4.65
CA LEU A 94 -6.42 21.05 3.90
C LEU A 94 -7.58 21.71 3.18
N PHE A 95 -7.78 21.31 1.93
CA PHE A 95 -8.83 21.82 1.06
C PHE A 95 -9.67 20.67 0.52
N ASN A 96 -10.95 20.91 0.28
CA ASN A 96 -11.81 19.96 -0.40
C ASN A 96 -11.35 19.75 -1.85
N GLU A 97 -11.87 18.69 -2.50
CA GLU A 97 -11.72 18.52 -3.95
C GLU A 97 -12.11 19.80 -4.70
N PRO A 98 -11.35 20.18 -5.74
CA PRO A 98 -11.57 21.44 -6.44
C PRO A 98 -12.89 21.44 -7.19
N ASP A 99 -13.62 22.55 -7.11
CA ASP A 99 -14.69 22.83 -8.07
C ASP A 99 -14.04 23.21 -9.41
N ILE A 100 -14.31 22.41 -10.44
CA ILE A 100 -13.72 22.57 -11.78
C ILE A 100 -14.71 23.32 -12.66
N ARG A 101 -14.35 24.54 -13.06
CA ARG A 101 -15.14 25.36 -13.98
C ARG A 101 -14.39 25.68 -15.25
N PHE A 102 -15.12 25.74 -16.36
CA PHE A 102 -14.59 26.14 -17.66
C PHE A 102 -15.05 27.58 -17.95
N GLU A 103 -14.12 28.53 -17.89
CA GLU A 103 -14.37 29.95 -18.13
C GLU A 103 -13.44 30.42 -19.27
N GLU A 104 -14.01 31.02 -20.32
CA GLU A 104 -13.25 31.69 -21.40
C GLU A 104 -12.07 30.86 -21.97
N ASN A 105 -12.29 29.59 -22.29
CA ASN A 105 -11.30 28.62 -22.77
C ASN A 105 -10.18 28.25 -21.77
N LYS A 106 -10.35 28.51 -20.48
CA LYS A 106 -9.43 28.09 -19.42
C LYS A 106 -10.16 27.21 -18.40
N VAL A 107 -9.41 26.26 -17.83
CA VAL A 107 -9.85 25.46 -16.68
C VAL A 107 -9.50 26.23 -15.43
N ARG A 108 -10.49 26.48 -14.57
CA ARG A 108 -10.33 27.12 -13.27
C ARG A 108 -10.62 26.11 -12.18
N LEU A 109 -9.66 25.91 -11.29
CA LEU A 109 -9.79 25.02 -10.14
C LEU A 109 -9.97 25.86 -8.89
N THR A 110 -11.10 25.70 -8.20
CA THR A 110 -11.39 26.42 -6.96
C THR A 110 -11.37 25.47 -5.78
N TYR A 111 -10.38 25.64 -4.92
CA TYR A 111 -10.21 24.85 -3.70
C TYR A 111 -10.79 25.60 -2.51
N THR A 112 -11.66 24.94 -1.75
CA THR A 112 -12.28 25.50 -0.53
C THR A 112 -11.66 24.83 0.69
N LYS A 113 -11.35 25.60 1.73
CA LYS A 113 -10.82 25.00 2.96
C LYS A 113 -11.84 24.07 3.60
N ILE A 114 -11.37 23.03 4.30
CA ILE A 114 -12.25 22.18 5.09
C ILE A 114 -12.89 22.98 6.24
N GLU A 115 -14.16 22.70 6.52
CA GLU A 115 -14.90 23.41 7.58
C GLU A 115 -14.53 22.91 8.98
N SER A 116 -14.33 21.60 9.13
CA SER A 116 -14.04 20.95 10.40
C SER A 116 -12.71 20.19 10.36
N PRO A 117 -11.58 20.85 10.69
CA PRO A 117 -10.28 20.19 10.83
C PRO A 117 -10.27 19.07 11.87
N GLU A 118 -11.06 19.18 12.93
CA GLU A 118 -11.20 18.14 13.96
C GLU A 118 -11.78 16.84 13.40
N GLU A 119 -12.87 16.93 12.64
CA GLU A 119 -13.46 15.75 11.98
C GLU A 119 -12.52 15.13 10.96
N ALA A 120 -11.73 15.96 10.25
CA ALA A 120 -10.72 15.46 9.32
C ALA A 120 -9.65 14.65 10.06
N ILE A 121 -9.15 15.13 11.21
CA ILE A 121 -8.18 14.39 12.03
C ILE A 121 -8.74 13.05 12.48
N ILE A 122 -9.99 13.00 12.96
CA ILE A 122 -10.62 11.73 13.40
C ILE A 122 -10.69 10.72 12.24
N LYS A 123 -11.07 11.18 11.04
CA LYS A 123 -11.12 10.31 9.84
C LYS A 123 -9.73 9.83 9.43
N ILE A 124 -8.74 10.73 9.45
CA ILE A 124 -7.35 10.40 9.13
C ILE A 124 -6.80 9.36 10.11
N ASP A 125 -6.99 9.56 11.42
CA ASP A 125 -6.52 8.65 12.46
C ASP A 125 -7.18 7.26 12.30
N ALA A 126 -8.46 7.20 11.93
CA ALA A 126 -9.13 5.94 11.62
C ALA A 126 -8.53 5.24 10.39
N TYR A 127 -8.17 5.97 9.33
CA TYR A 127 -7.52 5.38 8.15
C TYR A 127 -6.10 4.90 8.46
N ILE A 128 -5.32 5.65 9.25
CA ILE A 128 -3.99 5.22 9.68
C ILE A 128 -4.09 3.89 10.43
N LEU A 129 -5.01 3.78 11.39
CA LEU A 129 -5.21 2.56 12.16
C LEU A 129 -5.53 1.36 11.27
N VAL A 130 -6.41 1.52 10.27
CA VAL A 130 -6.71 0.46 9.30
C VAL A 130 -5.48 0.08 8.46
N LEU A 131 -4.66 1.06 8.05
CA LEU A 131 -3.46 0.81 7.25
C LEU A 131 -2.33 0.15 8.04
N GLU A 132 -2.20 0.46 9.33
CA GLU A 132 -1.25 -0.17 10.24
C GLU A 132 -1.56 -1.67 10.41
N GLU A 133 -2.84 -2.04 10.53
CA GLU A 133 -3.30 -3.43 10.57
C GLU A 133 -3.02 -4.17 9.24
N VAL A 134 -3.11 -3.47 8.11
CA VAL A 134 -2.79 -4.03 6.79
C VAL A 134 -1.28 -4.31 6.62
N ASN A 135 -0.41 -3.52 7.25
CA ASN A 135 1.05 -3.74 7.36
C ASN A 135 1.73 -4.04 6.01
N THR A 136 1.51 -3.18 5.02
CA THR A 136 2.14 -3.26 3.68
C THR A 136 3.06 -2.06 3.44
N SER A 137 4.08 -2.24 2.57
CA SER A 137 4.97 -1.11 2.21
C SER A 137 4.27 -0.01 1.42
N VAL A 138 3.14 -0.32 0.77
CA VAL A 138 2.26 0.69 0.16
C VAL A 138 1.45 1.42 1.24
N GLY A 139 0.92 0.69 2.23
CA GLY A 139 0.27 1.27 3.42
C GLY A 139 1.17 2.25 4.16
N ASP A 140 2.46 1.93 4.36
CA ASP A 140 3.45 2.82 4.98
C ASP A 140 3.53 4.19 4.26
N LYS A 141 3.49 4.20 2.92
CA LYS A 141 3.54 5.45 2.15
C LYS A 141 2.26 6.27 2.33
N TYR A 142 1.11 5.61 2.32
CA TYR A 142 -0.17 6.27 2.56
C TYR A 142 -0.26 6.81 3.99
N ILE A 143 0.26 6.08 4.98
CA ILE A 143 0.35 6.57 6.37
C ILE A 143 1.18 7.86 6.41
N GLU A 144 2.30 7.94 5.68
CA GLU A 144 3.10 9.16 5.61
C GLU A 144 2.33 10.35 5.00
N GLU A 145 1.56 10.11 3.93
CA GLU A 145 0.69 11.13 3.33
C GLU A 145 -0.42 11.57 4.28
N LEU A 146 -1.09 10.63 4.93
CA LEU A 146 -2.11 10.87 5.94
C LEU A 146 -1.55 11.64 7.15
N GLN A 147 -0.33 11.36 7.59
CA GLN A 147 0.35 12.10 8.65
C GLN A 147 0.64 13.55 8.24
N LYS A 148 0.99 13.81 6.99
CA LYS A 148 1.12 15.18 6.46
C LYS A 148 -0.22 15.89 6.47
N MET A 149 -1.28 15.24 6.00
CA MET A 149 -2.64 15.80 6.03
C MET A 149 -3.08 16.12 7.46
N ARG A 150 -2.82 15.22 8.42
CA ARG A 150 -3.10 15.42 9.84
C ARG A 150 -2.37 16.65 10.38
N ALA A 151 -1.11 16.83 10.04
CA ALA A 151 -0.33 18.00 10.46
C ALA A 151 -0.89 19.30 9.88
N GLU A 152 -1.36 19.30 8.64
CA GLU A 152 -2.03 20.46 8.03
C GLU A 152 -3.39 20.75 8.69
N ALA A 153 -4.17 19.72 9.02
CA ALA A 153 -5.41 19.89 9.79
C ALA A 153 -5.15 20.50 11.17
N GLN A 154 -4.14 20.02 11.89
CA GLN A 154 -3.71 20.57 13.18
C GLN A 154 -3.24 22.02 13.05
N TYR A 155 -2.53 22.34 11.96
CA TYR A 155 -2.13 23.71 11.66
C TYR A 155 -3.34 24.63 11.50
N MET A 156 -4.39 24.19 10.80
CA MET A 156 -5.64 24.95 10.61
C MET A 156 -6.42 25.18 11.91
N MET A 157 -6.32 24.26 12.89
CA MET A 157 -6.93 24.47 14.20
C MET A 157 -6.28 25.62 14.97
N LEU A 158 -4.97 25.83 14.75
CA LEU A 158 -4.17 26.80 15.49
C LEU A 158 -4.02 28.13 14.74
N ASN A 159 -4.22 28.14 13.41
CA ASN A 159 -3.94 29.29 12.57
C ASN A 159 -5.11 29.55 11.60
N PRO A 160 -5.49 30.83 11.41
CA PRO A 160 -6.46 31.17 10.39
C PRO A 160 -5.87 30.91 8.99
N VAL A 161 -6.53 30.04 8.23
CA VAL A 161 -6.19 29.72 6.83
C VAL A 161 -7.19 30.39 5.89
N GLU A 162 -6.67 30.86 4.75
CA GLU A 162 -7.46 31.47 3.68
C GLU A 162 -8.61 30.56 3.27
N HIS A 163 -9.77 31.19 2.99
CA HIS A 163 -11.00 30.45 2.73
C HIS A 163 -11.01 29.74 1.36
N THR A 164 -10.32 30.30 0.36
CA THR A 164 -10.42 29.83 -1.02
C THR A 164 -9.13 30.10 -1.78
N VAL A 165 -8.69 29.12 -2.57
CA VAL A 165 -7.53 29.21 -3.46
C VAL A 165 -8.00 28.95 -4.90
N HIS A 166 -7.53 29.76 -5.84
CA HIS A 166 -7.80 29.60 -7.27
C HIS A 166 -6.51 29.26 -8.01
N LEU A 167 -6.52 28.13 -8.73
CA LEU A 167 -5.44 27.69 -9.61
C LEU A 167 -5.91 27.61 -11.07
#